data_AF-A0A2I5TNN7-F1
#
_entry.id   AF-A0A2I5TNN7-F1
#
_cell.length_a   1.000
_cell.length_b   1.000
_cell.length_c   1.000
_cell.angle_alpha   90.00
_cell.angle_beta   90.00
_cell.angle_gamma   90.00
#
_symmetry.space_group_name_H-M   'P 1'
#
loop_
_entity.id
_entity.type
_entity.pdbx_description
1 polymer ?
#
loop_
_entity_poly.entity_id
_entity_poly.type
_entity_poly.pdbx_seq_one_letter_code
_entity_poly.pdbx_strand_id
1 'polypeptide(L)'
;MITHTRFTIADSYALLGSLRVPGVRGKFEVRAFNDRVKRPRLIVVHENWHEATRRERIAPLVVVQFEEDGRKKYIEQKEETPFKSVDLADLSRRAVEFFQRNEHCTLACHH
;
A
#
# COMPACT_ATOMS: atom_id res chain seq x y z
N MET A 1 7.76 1.04 28.46
CA MET A 1 7.45 -0.16 27.66
C MET A 1 6.43 0.26 26.62
N ILE A 2 6.82 0.41 25.35
CA ILE A 2 5.90 0.80 24.28
C ILE A 2 5.21 -0.47 23.80
N THR A 3 3.92 -0.61 24.12
CA THR A 3 3.07 -1.71 23.64
C THR A 3 2.81 -1.47 22.16
N HIS A 4 3.50 -2.20 21.29
CA HIS A 4 3.23 -2.16 19.85
C HIS A 4 1.90 -2.88 19.60
N THR A 5 0.79 -2.14 19.63
CA THR A 5 -0.54 -2.67 19.34
C THR A 5 -0.59 -3.18 17.89
N ARG A 6 -1.27 -4.31 17.66
CA ARG A 6 -1.45 -4.95 16.35
C ARG A 6 -2.11 -4.04 15.29
N PHE A 7 -2.65 -2.90 15.71
CA PHE A 7 -3.45 -1.97 14.90
C PHE A 7 -2.66 -0.87 14.18
N THR A 8 -1.34 -0.79 14.37
CA THR A 8 -0.53 0.33 13.85
C THR A 8 -0.61 0.55 12.34
N ILE A 9 -0.82 -0.48 11.49
CA ILE A 9 -1.00 -0.24 10.04
C ILE A 9 -2.38 0.28 9.70
N ALA A 10 -3.45 -0.19 10.32
CA ALA A 10 -4.78 0.35 10.07
C ALA A 10 -4.87 1.82 10.49
N ASP A 11 -4.21 2.16 11.59
CA ASP A 11 -4.20 3.53 12.13
C ASP A 11 -3.28 4.45 11.32
N SER A 12 -2.11 3.95 10.90
CA SER A 12 -1.13 4.78 10.17
C SER A 12 -1.33 4.79 8.65
N TYR A 13 -2.12 3.85 8.11
CA TYR A 13 -2.36 3.74 6.68
C TYR A 13 -3.85 3.61 6.32
N ALA A 14 -4.39 4.63 5.66
CA ALA A 14 -5.72 4.62 5.09
C ALA A 14 -5.82 3.63 3.92
N LEU A 15 -6.91 2.87 3.86
CA LEU A 15 -7.24 2.01 2.74
C LEU A 15 -7.72 2.87 1.56
N LEU A 16 -7.04 2.77 0.42
CA LEU A 16 -7.44 3.44 -0.82
C LEU A 16 -8.31 2.56 -1.72
N GLY A 17 -8.14 1.24 -1.60
CA GLY A 17 -8.86 0.27 -2.42
C GLY A 17 -8.25 -1.13 -2.32
N SER A 18 -8.86 -2.07 -3.04
CA SER A 18 -8.39 -3.45 -3.10
C SER A 18 -8.32 -3.96 -4.53
N LEU A 19 -7.28 -4.75 -4.81
CA LEU A 19 -6.96 -5.39 -6.08
C LEU A 19 -7.12 -6.90 -5.94
N ARG A 20 -7.55 -7.57 -7.01
CA ARG A 20 -7.48 -9.03 -7.13
C ARG A 20 -6.51 -9.38 -8.25
N VAL A 21 -5.63 -10.35 -7.99
CA VAL A 21 -4.70 -10.86 -8.99
C VAL A 21 -5.19 -12.24 -9.43
N PRO A 22 -5.45 -12.47 -10.73
CA PRO A 22 -5.83 -13.78 -11.23
C PRO A 22 -4.81 -14.85 -10.83
N GLY A 23 -5.29 -16.00 -10.36
CA GLY A 23 -4.42 -17.11 -9.93
C GLY A 23 -3.82 -16.96 -8.53
N VAL A 24 -4.10 -15.86 -7.81
CA VAL A 24 -3.75 -15.72 -6.40
C VAL A 24 -5.00 -15.70 -5.55
N ARG A 25 -5.03 -16.52 -4.50
CA ARG A 25 -6.14 -16.54 -3.55
C ARG A 25 -6.07 -15.29 -2.67
N GLY A 26 -7.19 -14.59 -2.61
CA GLY A 26 -7.39 -13.43 -1.75
C GLY A 26 -7.29 -12.10 -2.50
N LYS A 27 -7.30 -11.00 -1.74
CA LYS A 27 -7.18 -9.64 -2.26
C LYS A 27 -5.94 -8.93 -1.72
N PHE A 28 -5.49 -7.95 -2.49
CA PHE A 28 -4.40 -7.05 -2.12
C PHE A 28 -4.98 -5.69 -1.80
N GLU A 29 -4.66 -5.15 -0.64
CA GLU A 29 -5.07 -3.82 -0.23
C GLU A 29 -4.00 -2.80 -0.65
N VAL A 30 -4.45 -1.72 -1.27
CA VAL A 30 -3.64 -0.54 -1.56
C VAL A 30 -3.89 0.45 -0.44
N ARG A 31 -2.84 0.83 0.30
CA ARG A 31 -2.95 1.72 1.45
C ARG A 31 -1.98 2.89 1.37
N ALA A 32 -2.44 4.08 1.75
CA ALA A 32 -1.63 5.30 1.85
C ALA A 32 -1.26 5.61 3.28
N PHE A 33 -0.01 6.03 3.50
CA PHE A 33 0.47 6.47 4.80
C PHE A 33 -0.11 7.85 5.16
N ASN A 34 -0.72 7.96 6.33
CA ASN A 34 -1.48 9.14 6.74
C ASN A 34 -0.60 10.35 7.09
N ASP A 35 0.61 10.12 7.64
CA ASP A 35 1.39 11.21 8.25
C ASP A 35 2.22 12.05 7.26
N ARG A 36 2.27 11.69 5.97
CA ARG A 36 3.13 12.37 4.97
C ARG A 36 2.35 12.93 3.80
N VAL A 37 1.87 14.16 3.95
CA VAL A 37 1.14 14.89 2.89
C VAL A 37 2.04 15.27 1.71
N LYS A 38 3.26 15.78 1.97
CA LYS A 38 4.18 16.26 0.90
C LYS A 38 4.93 15.15 0.16
N ARG A 39 5.09 13.99 0.80
CA ARG A 39 5.83 12.83 0.28
C ARG A 39 5.05 11.56 0.59
N PRO A 40 3.87 11.38 -0.03
CA PRO A 40 3.00 10.27 0.29
C PRO A 40 3.71 8.95 0.03
N ARG A 41 3.37 7.95 0.84
CA ARG A 41 3.90 6.60 0.71
C ARG A 41 2.74 5.62 0.59
N LEU A 42 2.78 4.82 -0.45
CA LEU A 42 1.82 3.74 -0.70
C LEU A 42 2.46 2.40 -0.40
N ILE A 43 1.65 1.50 0.12
CA ILE A 43 1.98 0.09 0.25
C ILE A 43 0.88 -0.76 -0.37
N VAL A 44 1.28 -1.90 -0.92
CA VAL A 44 0.35 -2.96 -1.34
C VAL A 44 0.61 -4.19 -0.49
N VAL A 45 -0.42 -4.63 0.23
CA VAL A 45 -0.33 -5.74 1.19
C VAL A 45 -1.42 -6.77 0.91
N HIS A 46 -1.14 -8.06 1.08
CA HIS A 46 -2.17 -9.10 0.97
C HIS A 46 -3.13 -9.02 2.18
N GLU A 47 -4.43 -9.28 2.00
CA GLU A 47 -5.48 -9.11 3.03
C GLU A 47 -5.18 -9.80 4.37
N ASN A 48 -4.41 -10.90 4.35
CA ASN A 48 -3.98 -11.61 5.57
C ASN A 48 -2.97 -10.83 6.40
N TRP A 49 -2.55 -9.62 6.00
CA TRP A 49 -1.64 -8.78 6.78
C TRP A 49 -2.18 -8.49 8.19
N HIS A 50 -3.51 -8.52 8.39
CA HIS A 50 -4.15 -8.41 9.70
C HIS A 50 -3.75 -9.50 10.69
N GLU A 51 -3.35 -10.68 10.18
CA GLU A 51 -2.86 -11.79 11.00
C GLU A 51 -1.42 -11.54 11.49
N ALA A 52 -0.70 -10.60 10.88
CA ALA A 52 0.62 -10.19 11.32
C ALA A 52 0.53 -9.46 12.66
N THR A 53 1.14 -10.04 13.67
CA THR A 53 1.08 -9.53 15.05
C THR A 53 1.92 -8.27 15.29
N ARG A 54 2.76 -7.85 14.33
CA ARG A 54 3.64 -6.68 14.40
C ARG A 54 3.79 -6.06 13.02
N ARG A 55 3.96 -4.73 12.97
CA ARG A 55 4.18 -3.98 11.72
C ARG A 55 5.39 -4.47 10.94
N GLU A 56 6.50 -4.79 11.63
CA GLU A 56 7.72 -5.31 10.99
C GLU A 56 7.51 -6.65 10.26
N ARG A 57 6.43 -7.38 10.60
CA ARG A 57 6.08 -8.67 10.01
C ARG A 57 5.09 -8.54 8.85
N ILE A 58 4.67 -7.32 8.54
CA ILE A 58 3.86 -7.06 7.35
C ILE A 58 4.84 -6.93 6.19
N ALA A 59 4.75 -7.85 5.24
CA ALA A 59 5.55 -7.86 4.02
C ALA A 59 4.74 -7.20 2.89
N PRO A 60 4.89 -5.88 2.64
CA PRO A 60 4.26 -5.25 1.50
C PRO A 60 4.92 -5.73 0.22
N LEU A 61 4.11 -6.18 -0.74
CA LEU A 61 4.60 -6.65 -2.03
C LEU A 61 5.16 -5.48 -2.86
N VAL A 62 4.58 -4.30 -2.68
CA VAL A 62 4.98 -3.08 -3.37
C VAL A 62 5.01 -1.94 -2.37
N VAL A 63 6.04 -1.12 -2.44
CA VAL A 63 6.10 0.16 -1.73
C VAL A 63 6.43 1.26 -2.74
N VAL A 64 5.55 2.25 -2.85
CA VAL A 64 5.76 3.42 -3.72
C VAL A 64 5.92 4.64 -2.82
N GLN A 65 7.02 5.37 -2.99
CA GLN A 65 7.23 6.65 -2.33
C GLN A 65 7.18 7.78 -3.36
N PHE A 66 6.43 8.82 -3.06
CA PHE A 66 6.39 10.04 -3.86
C PHE A 66 7.35 11.05 -3.23
N GLU A 67 8.19 11.66 -4.06
CA GLU A 67 9.01 12.81 -3.67
C GLU A 67 8.23 14.11 -3.87
N GLU A 68 8.72 15.20 -3.28
CA GLU A 68 8.08 16.53 -3.34
C GLU A 68 7.95 17.09 -4.77
N ASP A 69 8.83 16.65 -5.69
CA ASP A 69 8.80 17.03 -7.09
C ASP A 69 7.85 16.15 -7.94
N GLY A 70 7.09 15.27 -7.29
CA GLY A 70 6.17 14.33 -7.93
C GLY A 70 6.85 13.09 -8.51
N ARG A 71 8.17 12.94 -8.37
CA ARG A 71 8.86 11.71 -8.81
C ARG A 71 8.44 10.53 -7.94
N LYS A 72 8.27 9.38 -8.60
CA LYS A 72 7.88 8.12 -7.97
C LYS A 72 9.13 7.27 -7.78
N LYS A 73 9.40 6.87 -6.54
CA LYS A 73 10.42 5.91 -6.18
C LYS A 73 9.75 4.59 -5.80
N TYR A 74 9.92 3.59 -6.65
CA TYR A 74 9.52 2.22 -6.34
C TYR A 74 10.60 1.62 -5.44
N ILE A 75 10.21 1.17 -4.26
CA ILE A 75 11.09 0.46 -3.35
C ILE A 75 10.77 -1.02 -3.57
N GLU A 76 11.58 -1.66 -4.41
CA GLU A 76 11.49 -3.09 -4.68
C GLU A 76 11.75 -3.87 -3.38
N GLN A 77 10.80 -4.73 -2.98
CA GLN A 77 11.03 -5.71 -1.92
C GLN A 77 11.55 -7.00 -2.56
N LYS A 78 12.78 -7.40 -2.23
CA LYS A 78 13.36 -8.65 -2.73
C LYS A 78 12.73 -9.90 -2.08
N GLU A 79 12.07 -10.68 -2.95
CA GLU A 79 12.18 -12.14 -3.19
C GLU A 79 11.75 -13.21 -2.18
N GLU A 80 11.25 -12.92 -0.99
CA GLU A 80 10.57 -13.94 -0.14
C GLU A 80 9.07 -13.72 0.00
N THR A 81 8.43 -13.14 -1.01
CA THR A 81 6.97 -13.12 -1.04
C THR A 81 6.46 -14.49 -1.52
N PRO A 82 5.43 -15.08 -0.87
CA PRO A 82 4.81 -16.33 -1.33
C PRO A 82 4.05 -16.16 -2.67
N PHE A 83 4.11 -14.96 -3.26
CA PHE A 83 3.36 -14.52 -4.41
C PHE A 83 4.26 -14.37 -5.65
N LYS A 84 5.16 -15.34 -5.88
CA LYS A 84 6.13 -15.31 -7.00
C LYS A 84 5.49 -15.21 -8.39
N SER A 85 4.22 -15.58 -8.54
CA SER A 85 3.45 -15.46 -9.79
C SER A 85 2.82 -14.09 -10.01
N VAL A 86 2.95 -13.16 -9.07
CA VAL A 86 2.33 -11.84 -9.15
C VAL A 86 3.20 -10.89 -9.95
N ASP A 87 2.61 -10.28 -10.98
CA ASP A 87 3.21 -9.16 -11.68
C ASP A 87 3.24 -7.92 -10.78
N LEU A 88 4.38 -7.70 -10.14
CA LEU A 88 4.61 -6.56 -9.24
C LEU A 88 4.55 -5.22 -9.99
N ALA A 89 4.88 -5.19 -11.28
CA ALA A 89 4.83 -3.98 -12.08
C ALA A 89 3.37 -3.58 -12.36
N ASP A 90 2.50 -4.54 -12.70
CA ASP A 90 1.07 -4.30 -12.85
C ASP A 90 0.44 -3.86 -11.52
N LEU A 91 0.75 -4.54 -10.41
CA LEU A 91 0.26 -4.14 -9.09
C LEU A 91 0.71 -2.72 -8.72
N SER A 92 1.97 -2.39 -8.98
CA SER A 92 2.51 -1.04 -8.72
C SER A 92 1.79 0.02 -9.51
N ARG A 93 1.57 -0.22 -10.82
CA ARG A 93 0.82 0.69 -11.69
C ARG A 93 -0.59 0.91 -11.16
N ARG A 94 -1.33 -0.17 -10.88
CA ARG A 94 -2.70 -0.08 -10.37
C ARG A 94 -2.78 0.63 -9.02
N ALA A 95 -1.83 0.38 -8.11
CA ALA A 95 -1.78 1.05 -6.82
C ALA A 95 -1.62 2.58 -6.96
N VAL A 96 -0.79 3.02 -7.89
CA VAL A 96 -0.61 4.44 -8.22
C VAL A 96 -1.88 5.03 -8.83
N GLU A 97 -2.56 4.30 -9.73
CA GLU A 97 -3.85 4.73 -10.28
C GLU A 97 -4.91 4.90 -9.19
N PHE A 98 -4.96 3.99 -8.20
CA PHE A 98 -5.85 4.12 -7.05
C PHE A 98 -5.58 5.40 -6.26
N PHE A 99 -4.30 5.72 -6.01
CA PHE A 99 -3.94 6.95 -5.32
C PHE A 99 -4.33 8.21 -6.10
N GLN A 100 -3.99 8.28 -7.39
CA GLN A 100 -4.34 9.42 -8.24
C GLN A 100 -5.85 9.63 -8.33
N ARG A 101 -6.65 8.55 -8.43
CA ARG A 101 -8.11 8.64 -8.41
C ARG A 101 -8.65 9.15 -7.07
N ASN A 102 -8.09 8.69 -5.95
CA ASN A 102 -8.50 9.15 -4.62
C ASN A 102 -8.10 10.63 -4.36
N GLU A 103 -6.94 11.08 -4.84
CA GLU A 103 -6.56 12.50 -4.82
C GLU A 103 -7.49 13.36 -5.68
N HIS A 104 -7.85 12.89 -6.87
CA HIS A 104 -8.82 13.59 -7.72
C HIS A 104 -10.23 13.63 -7.11
N CYS A 105 -10.67 12.56 -6.43
CA CYS A 105 -11.96 12.55 -5.73
C CYS A 105 -11.96 13.48 -4.50
N THR A 106 -10.84 13.66 -3.80
CA THR A 106 -10.75 14.62 -2.68
C THR A 106 -10.75 16.07 -3.16
N LEU A 107 -10.20 16.36 -4.35
CA LEU A 107 -10.32 17.67 -4.99
C LEU A 107 -11.73 17.94 -5.57
N ALA A 108 -12.43 16.91 -6.03
CA ALA A 108 -13.76 17.06 -6.65
C ALA A 108 -14.93 17.18 -5.66
N CYS A 109 -14.73 16.94 -4.36
CA CYS A 109 -15.77 17.05 -3.33
C CYS A 109 -15.84 18.42 -2.63
N HIS A 110 -15.15 19.44 -3.15
CA HIS A 110 -15.24 20.83 -2.67
C HIS A 110 -16.03 21.72 -3.65
N HIS A 111 -17.26 21.32 -3.99
CA HIS A 111 -18.15 22.17 -4.78
C HIS A 111 -19.59 22.13 -4.25
#